data_AF-A0A8X8X5D6-F1
#
_entry.id   AF-A0A8X8X5D6-F1
#
_cell.length_a   1.000
_cell.length_b   1.000
_cell.length_c   1.000
_cell.angle_alpha   90.00
_cell.angle_beta   90.00
_cell.angle_gamma   90.00
#
_symmetry.space_group_name_H-M   'P 1'
#
loop_
_entity.id
_entity.type
_entity.pdbx_description
1 polymer ?
#
loop_
_entity_poly.entity_id
_entity_poly.type
_entity_poly.pdbx_seq_one_letter_code
_entity_poly.pdbx_strand_id
1 'polypeptide(L)'
;MLAATQIHPVINASKRGSFINVRNPAKVASIRFRYLDRGVGYAEGAKTSKLLSSIQKRDHSFVLTQMVTQVVATTVKGKIHRKNTLQQLERVGPKSVGVCLLTAAFVGMAFTIQFVREFTRLGLNRSIGGVLALAPVATSITSIVVAGRIGSAFAAELGTMQVSEQTDTLRVLGANPVDYLVTPRVLASCIALPLLTLMCFTLGMVSSAFLADSVYGISINIILDSAQRALRGWDIISAMIKSAVFGLIISIVSCAWGVTTMGGAKGVGESTTSAVVVSLVGIFIADFALSCCFFQGAGDTLKNCISVCLREMERSKKKVLLFYCVEAEELARKVAAQSNLIQLQSINWRSFADGFPNLFIKNAHDIRGQHVAFLGSFSSPSVIFEQLSVIYALPMLFCASFSVVLPFFPTGSFERIEEEGDVATAFTLARMLSNTPISRGGPTSLVIYDIHALQERFYFGDSILPVFESGIPLLKERLQQLPESDKIVVAFPDDGAWKRFHKLLDHFPMIICNKVREGDKRIVRIKEGNPAGCHVVIVDDLVQSGGTLIECQKVLAAQGAAKVSAYVTHGVFPNKSWERFVHKNDNGKAFTHFWISDSCPLTVEAISGKAPFEVLSLAKSISDALQI
;
A
#
# COMPACT_ATOMS: atom_id res chain seq x y z
N MET A 1 30.08 28.12 48.43
CA MET A 1 29.90 29.33 47.60
C MET A 1 28.78 29.01 46.61
N LEU A 2 27.52 29.12 47.04
CA LEU A 2 26.65 30.33 46.92
C LEU A 2 26.31 30.59 45.44
N ALA A 3 25.06 30.61 44.97
CA ALA A 3 23.78 30.61 45.67
C ALA A 3 22.65 30.13 44.74
N ALA A 4 21.64 29.51 45.36
CA ALA A 4 20.31 29.34 44.82
C ALA A 4 19.55 30.67 44.76
N THR A 5 18.60 30.82 43.82
CA THR A 5 17.43 31.66 44.05
C THR A 5 16.24 31.12 43.26
N GLN A 6 15.22 30.70 44.02
CA GLN A 6 13.85 30.44 43.57
C GLN A 6 13.23 31.69 42.96
N ILE A 7 12.18 31.54 42.13
CA ILE A 7 10.87 32.22 42.27
C ILE A 7 9.85 31.48 41.37
N HIS A 8 8.88 30.82 42.01
CA HIS A 8 7.48 30.76 41.57
C HIS A 8 6.75 31.86 42.40
N PRO A 9 5.66 32.52 41.94
CA PRO A 9 4.37 31.83 41.76
C PRO A 9 3.37 32.42 40.72
N VAL A 10 2.38 31.58 40.38
CA VAL A 10 0.94 31.86 40.18
C VAL A 10 0.51 33.12 39.40
N ILE A 11 -0.11 32.91 38.21
CA ILE A 11 -1.32 33.66 37.82
C ILE A 11 -2.38 32.67 37.35
N ASN A 12 -3.48 32.71 38.09
CA ASN A 12 -4.75 32.06 37.85
C ASN A 12 -5.59 33.02 36.98
N ALA A 13 -6.03 32.60 35.80
CA ALA A 13 -7.03 33.34 35.02
C ALA A 13 -8.01 32.36 34.38
N SER A 14 -9.21 32.35 34.95
CA SER A 14 -10.33 31.50 34.59
C SER A 14 -11.04 31.96 33.31
N LYS A 15 -11.68 30.99 32.65
CA LYS A 15 -12.98 31.08 31.96
C LYS A 15 -13.10 31.94 30.69
N ARG A 16 -13.22 31.23 29.56
CA ARG A 16 -14.41 31.13 28.66
C ARG A 16 -13.99 31.01 27.19
N GLY A 17 -14.62 30.07 26.48
CA GLY A 17 -15.11 30.37 25.13
C GLY A 17 -14.62 29.47 24.00
N SER A 18 -15.52 28.54 23.62
CA SER A 18 -15.78 28.04 22.26
C SER A 18 -14.74 27.13 21.57
N PHE A 19 -15.05 25.83 21.61
CA PHE A 19 -14.73 24.86 20.57
C PHE A 19 -15.33 25.29 19.22
N ILE A 20 -14.53 25.28 18.14
CA ILE A 20 -15.03 25.35 16.76
C ILE A 20 -14.85 23.97 16.12
N ASN A 21 -16.00 23.39 15.76
CA ASN A 21 -16.17 22.11 15.08
C ASN A 21 -15.77 22.25 13.58
N VAL A 22 -14.84 21.44 13.10
CA VAL A 22 -14.33 21.48 11.71
C VAL A 22 -14.70 20.19 10.98
N ARG A 23 -15.95 20.12 10.49
CA ARG A 23 -16.45 19.06 9.58
C ARG A 23 -16.77 19.58 8.17
N ASN A 24 -16.15 20.69 7.74
CA ASN A 24 -16.42 21.24 6.40
C ASN A 24 -15.14 21.81 5.74
N PRO A 25 -14.63 21.19 4.65
CA PRO A 25 -13.41 21.63 3.97
C PRO A 25 -13.53 23.03 3.33
N ALA A 26 -14.74 23.57 3.15
CA ALA A 26 -14.94 24.94 2.68
C ALA A 26 -14.77 26.01 3.78
N LYS A 27 -14.85 25.65 5.08
CA LYS A 27 -14.67 26.59 6.21
C LYS A 27 -13.22 26.72 6.69
N VAL A 28 -12.33 25.82 6.30
CA VAL A 28 -10.89 25.90 6.66
C VAL A 28 -10.19 27.01 5.87
N ALA A 29 -10.69 27.37 4.68
CA ALA A 29 -10.17 28.47 3.89
C ALA A 29 -10.47 29.87 4.46
N SER A 30 -11.50 30.03 5.29
CA SER A 30 -11.90 31.34 5.83
C SER A 30 -11.35 31.66 7.23
N ILE A 31 -10.68 30.72 7.89
CA ILE A 31 -10.07 30.95 9.22
C ILE A 31 -8.67 31.57 9.10
N ARG A 32 -8.06 31.55 7.91
CA ARG A 32 -6.72 32.14 7.69
C ARG A 32 -6.70 33.67 7.56
N PHE A 33 -7.87 34.34 7.61
CA PHE A 33 -7.97 35.80 7.45
C PHE A 33 -8.23 36.58 8.75
N ARG A 34 -8.16 35.97 9.93
CA ARG A 34 -8.53 36.68 11.18
C ARG A 34 -7.64 36.48 12.41
N TYR A 35 -6.46 35.87 12.26
CA TYR A 35 -5.56 35.58 13.39
C TYR A 35 -4.18 36.26 13.35
N LEU A 36 -3.91 37.12 12.36
CA LEU A 36 -2.64 37.87 12.23
C LEU A 36 -2.77 39.31 12.77
N ASP A 37 -3.28 39.48 13.99
CA ASP A 37 -3.33 40.83 14.59
C ASP A 37 -2.98 40.91 16.09
N ARG A 38 -2.48 39.82 16.70
CA ARG A 38 -1.96 39.89 18.07
C ARG A 38 -0.71 39.05 18.22
N GLY A 39 0.44 39.73 18.27
CA GLY A 39 1.74 39.14 18.55
C GLY A 39 1.84 38.62 19.97
N VAL A 40 2.23 37.35 20.13
CA VAL A 40 2.71 36.77 21.39
C VAL A 40 3.73 35.66 21.08
N GLY A 41 4.95 35.79 21.61
CA GLY A 41 5.70 34.68 22.24
C GLY A 41 6.63 33.80 21.40
N TYR A 42 7.93 34.16 21.38
CA TYR A 42 9.05 33.44 20.77
C TYR A 42 9.42 32.05 21.37
N ALA A 43 8.67 31.50 22.34
CA ALA A 43 9.02 30.26 23.05
C ALA A 43 8.25 29.00 22.58
N GLU A 44 7.09 29.16 21.91
CA GLU A 44 6.34 28.04 21.32
C GLU A 44 6.82 27.63 19.92
N GLY A 45 7.64 28.48 19.28
CA GLY A 45 8.13 28.28 17.91
C GLY A 45 9.09 27.09 17.73
N ALA A 46 9.85 26.70 18.77
CA ALA A 46 10.86 25.64 18.65
C ALA A 46 10.29 24.21 18.78
N LYS A 47 9.18 24.04 19.52
CA LYS A 47 8.45 22.76 19.61
C LYS A 47 7.47 22.57 18.46
N THR A 48 6.81 23.65 18.02
CA THR A 48 5.95 23.62 16.82
C THR A 48 6.77 23.42 15.54
N SER A 49 7.99 23.95 15.42
CA SER A 49 8.84 23.68 14.23
C SER A 49 9.29 22.22 14.14
N LYS A 50 9.62 21.58 15.28
CA LYS A 50 9.92 20.13 15.31
C LYS A 50 8.68 19.27 15.02
N LEU A 51 7.53 19.62 15.58
CA LEU A 51 6.26 18.90 15.31
C LEU A 51 5.79 19.05 13.85
N LEU A 52 5.95 20.25 13.27
CA LEU A 52 5.67 20.53 11.87
C LEU A 52 6.67 19.83 10.94
N SER A 53 7.94 19.70 11.33
CA SER A 53 8.94 18.95 10.57
C SER A 53 8.67 17.44 10.53
N SER A 54 8.04 16.87 11.56
CA SER A 54 7.62 15.46 11.59
C SER A 54 6.29 15.19 10.86
N ILE A 55 5.43 16.20 10.69
CA ILE A 55 4.18 16.11 9.91
C ILE A 55 4.43 16.35 8.40
N GLN A 56 5.61 16.86 8.03
CA GLN A 56 5.94 17.26 6.66
C GLN A 56 6.81 16.25 5.91
N LYS A 57 6.51 14.93 6.02
CA LYS A 57 6.79 14.05 4.87
C LYS A 57 5.69 14.32 3.85
N ARG A 58 5.88 15.35 3.02
CA ARG A 58 4.98 15.60 1.87
C ARG A 58 4.97 14.35 1.02
N ASP A 59 3.83 13.68 0.97
CA ASP A 59 3.59 12.60 0.03
C ASP A 59 3.81 13.15 -1.38
N HIS A 60 4.90 12.75 -2.04
CA HIS A 60 5.30 13.28 -3.35
C HIS A 60 4.18 13.08 -4.38
N SER A 61 3.37 12.04 -4.21
CA SER A 61 2.17 11.77 -5.00
C SER A 61 1.13 12.89 -4.87
N PHE A 62 0.86 13.35 -3.64
CA PHE A 62 -0.09 14.44 -3.39
C PHE A 62 0.38 15.76 -3.99
N VAL A 63 1.68 16.07 -3.86
CA VAL A 63 2.28 17.28 -4.46
C VAL A 63 2.19 17.25 -5.98
N LEU A 64 2.45 16.10 -6.59
CA LEU A 64 2.35 15.91 -8.03
C LEU A 64 0.91 16.15 -8.52
N THR A 65 -0.09 15.55 -7.87
CA THR A 65 -1.51 15.73 -8.21
C THR A 65 -1.93 17.18 -8.08
N GLN A 66 -1.55 17.85 -6.98
CA GLN A 66 -1.87 19.25 -6.76
C GLN A 66 -1.24 20.15 -7.85
N MET A 67 0.01 19.89 -8.24
CA MET A 67 0.68 20.64 -9.30
C MET A 67 0.00 20.45 -10.66
N VAL A 68 -0.36 19.22 -11.02
CA VAL A 68 -1.10 18.94 -12.25
C VAL A 68 -2.40 19.74 -12.27
N THR A 69 -3.20 19.67 -11.20
CA THR A 69 -4.48 20.39 -11.12
C THR A 69 -4.30 21.91 -11.22
N GLN A 70 -3.29 22.47 -10.56
CA GLN A 70 -3.02 23.92 -10.60
C GLN A 70 -2.52 24.37 -11.98
N VAL A 71 -1.59 23.64 -12.61
CA VAL A 71 -1.09 23.97 -13.95
C VAL A 71 -2.22 23.92 -14.97
N VAL A 72 -3.07 22.89 -14.93
CA VAL A 72 -4.25 22.79 -15.79
C VAL A 72 -5.21 23.96 -15.54
N ALA A 73 -5.53 24.26 -14.28
CA ALA A 73 -6.43 25.36 -13.93
C ALA A 73 -5.90 26.73 -14.39
N THR A 74 -4.60 26.99 -14.25
CA THR A 74 -3.99 28.28 -14.64
C THR A 74 -3.85 28.40 -16.16
N THR A 75 -3.60 27.29 -16.85
CA THR A 75 -3.60 27.25 -18.32
C THR A 75 -4.99 27.53 -18.88
N VAL A 76 -6.03 26.89 -18.31
CA VAL A 76 -7.44 27.12 -18.72
C VAL A 76 -7.91 28.54 -18.40
N LYS A 77 -7.48 29.12 -17.28
CA LYS A 77 -7.81 30.51 -16.89
C LYS A 77 -7.04 31.58 -17.68
N GLY A 78 -6.10 31.21 -18.53
CA GLY A 78 -5.37 32.13 -19.42
C GLY A 78 -4.41 33.12 -18.74
N LYS A 79 -4.13 32.98 -17.43
CA LYS A 79 -3.20 33.86 -16.69
C LYS A 79 -1.74 33.43 -16.90
N ILE A 80 -1.28 33.47 -18.16
CA ILE A 80 0.06 32.98 -18.54
C ILE A 80 1.08 34.13 -18.54
N HIS A 81 2.17 33.96 -17.79
CA HIS A 81 3.31 34.87 -17.79
C HIS A 81 4.14 34.72 -19.07
N ARG A 82 3.70 35.36 -20.18
CA ARG A 82 4.27 35.19 -21.53
C ARG A 82 5.79 35.41 -21.60
N LYS A 83 6.32 36.41 -20.89
CA LYS A 83 7.77 36.69 -20.87
C LYS A 83 8.57 35.53 -20.27
N ASN A 84 8.10 34.99 -19.15
CA ASN A 84 8.74 33.84 -18.49
C ASN A 84 8.60 32.57 -19.35
N THR A 85 7.45 32.36 -19.99
CA THR A 85 7.25 31.22 -20.89
C THR A 85 8.19 31.28 -22.09
N LEU A 86 8.39 32.46 -22.68
CA LEU A 86 9.30 32.64 -23.81
C LEU A 86 10.77 32.38 -23.42
N GLN A 87 11.20 32.86 -22.24
CA GLN A 87 12.53 32.57 -21.71
C GLN A 87 12.75 31.07 -21.47
N GLN A 88 11.73 30.37 -20.94
CA GLN A 88 11.81 28.93 -20.77
C GLN A 88 11.79 28.20 -22.13
N LEU A 89 11.03 28.69 -23.11
CA LEU A 89 11.00 28.12 -24.45
C LEU A 89 12.37 28.20 -25.15
N GLU A 90 13.06 29.35 -25.06
CA GLU A 90 14.42 29.52 -25.57
C GLU A 90 15.40 28.53 -24.91
N ARG A 91 15.20 28.26 -23.61
CA ARG A 91 16.04 27.35 -22.85
C ARG A 91 15.78 25.87 -23.18
N VAL A 92 14.52 25.47 -23.32
CA VAL A 92 14.16 24.07 -23.62
C VAL A 92 14.41 23.76 -25.08
N GLY A 93 14.06 24.65 -26.01
CA GLY A 93 14.22 24.43 -27.45
C GLY A 93 15.65 24.75 -27.92
N PRO A 94 15.93 25.98 -28.39
CA PRO A 94 17.21 26.37 -29.02
C PRO A 94 18.47 25.92 -28.29
N LYS A 95 18.54 26.12 -26.97
CA LYS A 95 19.73 25.72 -26.20
C LYS A 95 19.93 24.20 -26.19
N SER A 96 18.86 23.41 -26.27
CA SER A 96 18.91 21.93 -26.29
C SER A 96 19.20 21.31 -27.64
N VAL A 97 19.02 22.05 -28.74
CA VAL A 97 19.10 21.55 -30.12
C VAL A 97 20.40 20.78 -30.37
N GLY A 98 21.56 21.38 -30.08
CA GLY A 98 22.86 20.76 -30.41
C GLY A 98 23.07 19.38 -29.78
N VAL A 99 22.76 19.23 -28.49
CA VAL A 99 22.92 17.95 -27.78
C VAL A 99 21.91 16.90 -28.30
N CYS A 100 20.68 17.32 -28.59
CA CYS A 100 19.66 16.39 -29.06
C CYS A 100 19.93 15.92 -30.48
N LEU A 101 20.32 16.82 -31.38
CA LEU A 101 20.68 16.50 -32.77
C LEU A 101 21.90 15.57 -32.84
N LEU A 102 22.96 15.88 -32.09
CA LEU A 102 24.16 15.03 -32.04
C LEU A 102 23.81 13.62 -31.57
N THR A 103 23.03 13.51 -30.48
CA THR A 103 22.62 12.21 -29.94
C THR A 103 21.73 11.46 -30.91
N ALA A 104 20.77 12.13 -31.54
CA ALA A 104 19.87 11.52 -32.52
C ALA A 104 20.61 10.98 -33.75
N ALA A 105 21.65 11.67 -34.22
CA ALA A 105 22.48 11.21 -35.32
C ALA A 105 23.22 9.90 -34.96
N PHE A 106 23.86 9.84 -33.79
CA PHE A 106 24.55 8.63 -33.35
C PHE A 106 23.59 7.46 -33.07
N VAL A 107 22.42 7.73 -32.49
CA VAL A 107 21.42 6.69 -32.27
C VAL A 107 20.84 6.17 -33.60
N GLY A 108 20.61 7.06 -34.57
CA GLY A 108 20.22 6.68 -35.93
C GLY A 108 21.24 5.76 -36.59
N MET A 109 22.52 6.13 -36.54
CA MET A 109 23.63 5.29 -37.03
C MET A 109 23.70 3.93 -36.31
N ALA A 110 23.56 3.90 -34.98
CA ALA A 110 23.59 2.66 -34.20
C ALA A 110 22.43 1.72 -34.56
N PHE A 111 21.23 2.24 -34.77
CA PHE A 111 20.10 1.43 -35.25
C PHE A 111 20.31 0.93 -36.67
N THR A 112 20.87 1.74 -37.56
CA THR A 112 21.21 1.30 -38.92
C THR A 112 22.13 0.08 -38.89
N ILE A 113 23.19 0.09 -38.05
CA ILE A 113 24.10 -1.06 -37.92
C ILE A 113 23.33 -2.33 -37.50
N GLN A 114 22.43 -2.22 -36.52
CA GLN A 114 21.67 -3.35 -35.99
C GLN A 114 20.68 -3.89 -37.01
N PHE A 115 19.88 -3.02 -37.63
CA PHE A 115 18.83 -3.44 -38.56
C PHE A 115 19.37 -3.88 -39.92
N VAL A 116 20.39 -3.21 -40.46
CA VAL A 116 21.01 -3.64 -41.73
C VAL A 116 21.56 -5.06 -41.57
N ARG A 117 22.29 -5.34 -40.49
CA ARG A 117 22.85 -6.67 -40.24
C ARG A 117 21.78 -7.77 -40.23
N GLU A 118 20.67 -7.57 -39.53
CA GLU A 118 19.62 -8.60 -39.41
C GLU A 118 18.74 -8.68 -40.67
N PHE A 119 18.42 -7.57 -41.31
CA PHE A 119 17.57 -7.58 -42.51
C PHE A 119 18.32 -8.10 -43.73
N THR A 120 19.63 -7.86 -43.85
CA THR A 120 20.44 -8.45 -44.92
C THR A 120 20.53 -9.97 -44.79
N ARG A 121 20.60 -10.51 -43.57
CA ARG A 121 20.52 -11.98 -43.34
C ARG A 121 19.22 -12.60 -43.82
N LEU A 122 18.12 -11.85 -43.72
CA LEU A 122 16.79 -12.26 -44.15
C LEU A 122 16.50 -11.93 -45.62
N GLY A 123 17.44 -11.30 -46.35
CA GLY A 123 17.24 -10.84 -47.72
C GLY A 123 16.29 -9.64 -47.87
N LEU A 124 15.98 -8.92 -46.79
CA LEU A 124 14.97 -7.86 -46.71
C LEU A 124 15.56 -6.43 -46.80
N ASN A 125 16.58 -6.24 -47.63
CA ASN A 125 17.29 -4.95 -47.73
C ASN A 125 16.38 -3.77 -48.11
N ARG A 126 15.31 -4.01 -48.87
CA ARG A 126 14.35 -2.98 -49.30
C ARG A 126 13.36 -2.51 -48.22
N SER A 127 13.36 -3.14 -47.04
CA SER A 127 12.46 -2.82 -45.92
C SER A 127 13.16 -2.09 -44.76
N ILE A 128 14.48 -1.95 -44.83
CA ILE A 128 15.31 -1.37 -43.75
C ILE A 128 14.89 0.08 -43.47
N GLY A 129 14.69 0.88 -44.51
CA GLY A 129 14.29 2.29 -44.36
C GLY A 129 12.96 2.46 -43.63
N GLY A 130 12.01 1.55 -43.85
CA GLY A 130 10.72 1.59 -43.16
C GLY A 130 10.80 1.40 -41.65
N VAL A 131 11.69 0.54 -41.17
CA VAL A 131 11.90 0.31 -39.72
C VAL A 131 12.66 1.48 -39.09
N LEU A 132 13.65 2.02 -39.79
CA LEU A 132 14.41 3.18 -39.34
C LEU A 132 13.55 4.45 -39.26
N ALA A 133 12.51 4.54 -40.09
CA ALA A 133 11.59 5.68 -40.15
C ALA A 133 10.47 5.64 -39.09
N LEU A 134 10.53 4.76 -38.08
CA LEU A 134 9.51 4.69 -37.02
C LEU A 134 9.58 5.92 -36.09
N ALA A 135 8.84 6.98 -36.44
CA ALA A 135 8.77 8.24 -35.71
C ALA A 135 8.44 8.10 -34.20
N PRO A 136 7.57 7.17 -33.76
CA PRO A 136 7.29 6.98 -32.34
C PRO A 136 8.51 6.52 -31.52
N VAL A 137 9.46 5.79 -32.11
CA VAL A 137 10.68 5.34 -31.43
C VAL A 137 11.66 6.49 -31.27
N ALA A 138 11.84 7.30 -32.32
CA ALA A 138 12.68 8.50 -32.28
C ALA A 138 12.20 9.52 -31.23
N THR A 139 10.88 9.58 -31.00
CA THR A 139 10.25 10.44 -29.99
C THR A 139 10.69 10.09 -28.57
N SER A 140 10.69 8.81 -28.23
CA SER A 140 11.06 8.32 -26.90
C SER A 140 12.52 8.61 -26.60
N ILE A 141 13.41 8.38 -27.56
CA ILE A 141 14.85 8.65 -27.43
C ILE A 141 15.12 10.14 -27.24
N THR A 142 14.50 10.99 -28.05
CA THR A 142 14.63 12.45 -27.92
C THR A 142 14.19 12.91 -26.53
N SER A 143 13.10 12.34 -26.02
CA SER A 143 12.54 12.70 -24.71
C SER A 143 13.42 12.25 -23.55
N ILE A 144 14.09 11.11 -23.65
CA ILE A 144 15.08 10.63 -22.66
C ILE A 144 16.25 11.63 -22.54
N VAL A 145 16.78 12.08 -23.68
CA VAL A 145 17.88 13.06 -23.72
C VAL A 145 17.44 14.39 -23.09
N VAL A 146 16.25 14.87 -23.43
CA VAL A 146 15.72 16.12 -22.87
C VAL A 146 15.40 15.98 -21.38
N ALA A 147 14.90 14.82 -20.93
CA ALA A 147 14.68 14.56 -19.51
C ALA A 147 15.98 14.69 -18.70
N GLY A 148 17.07 14.10 -19.21
CA GLY A 148 18.39 14.23 -18.60
C GLY A 148 18.90 15.66 -18.54
N ARG A 149 18.80 16.42 -19.64
CA ARG A 149 19.33 17.79 -19.72
C ARG A 149 18.43 18.83 -19.03
N ILE A 150 17.19 18.93 -19.48
CA ILE A 150 16.24 19.97 -19.07
C ILE A 150 15.55 19.60 -17.76
N GLY A 151 15.21 18.32 -17.56
CA GLY A 151 14.63 17.87 -16.29
C GLY A 151 15.58 18.12 -15.12
N SER A 152 16.86 17.76 -15.27
CA SER A 152 17.89 18.09 -14.29
C SER A 152 18.00 19.59 -14.03
N ALA A 153 18.05 20.40 -15.10
CA ALA A 153 18.18 21.85 -14.97
C ALA A 153 16.99 22.49 -14.23
N PHE A 154 15.76 22.02 -14.48
CA PHE A 154 14.57 22.51 -13.80
C PHE A 154 14.55 22.13 -12.33
N ALA A 155 14.88 20.88 -12.00
CA ALA A 155 14.96 20.42 -10.62
C ALA A 155 16.05 21.17 -9.84
N ALA A 156 17.23 21.35 -10.42
CA ALA A 156 18.34 22.06 -9.79
C ALA A 156 18.04 23.54 -9.54
N GLU A 157 17.44 24.23 -10.52
CA GLU A 157 17.11 25.65 -10.41
C GLU A 157 16.02 25.89 -9.35
N LEU A 158 14.93 25.13 -9.40
CA LEU A 158 13.86 25.24 -8.41
C LEU A 158 14.29 24.76 -7.03
N GLY A 159 15.12 23.72 -6.96
CA GLY A 159 15.71 23.23 -5.71
C GLY A 159 16.60 24.27 -5.05
N THR A 160 17.43 24.97 -5.84
CA THR A 160 18.25 26.08 -5.34
C THR A 160 17.37 27.22 -4.84
N MET A 161 16.33 27.60 -5.60
CA MET A 161 15.37 28.63 -5.18
C MET A 161 14.63 28.24 -3.90
N GLN A 162 14.27 26.96 -3.74
CA GLN A 162 13.58 26.45 -2.56
C GLN A 162 14.50 26.46 -1.32
N VAL A 163 15.75 26.02 -1.46
CA VAL A 163 16.75 26.01 -0.38
C VAL A 163 17.14 27.43 0.03
N SER A 164 17.13 28.39 -0.90
CA SER A 164 17.39 29.81 -0.65
C SER A 164 16.17 30.62 -0.22
N GLU A 165 15.04 29.96 0.08
CA GLU A 165 13.77 30.59 0.51
C GLU A 165 13.16 31.62 -0.47
N GLN A 166 13.65 31.65 -1.72
CA GLN A 166 13.14 32.56 -2.75
C GLN A 166 11.69 32.20 -3.15
N THR A 167 11.34 30.91 -3.15
CA THR A 167 9.98 30.44 -3.42
C THR A 167 9.00 30.85 -2.33
N ASP A 168 9.44 30.90 -1.07
CA ASP A 168 8.64 31.34 0.07
C ASP A 168 8.49 32.87 0.08
N THR A 169 9.54 33.60 -0.31
CA THR A 169 9.49 35.04 -0.55
C THR A 169 8.40 35.41 -1.56
N LEU A 170 8.27 34.67 -2.66
CA LEU A 170 7.19 34.88 -3.64
C LEU A 170 5.79 34.72 -3.02
N ARG A 171 5.60 33.75 -2.11
CA ARG A 171 4.31 33.55 -1.42
C ARG A 171 3.97 34.73 -0.51
N VAL A 172 4.95 35.31 0.17
CA VAL A 172 4.79 36.51 1.02
C VAL A 172 4.40 37.73 0.17
N LEU A 173 4.96 37.85 -1.03
CA LEU A 173 4.62 38.91 -2.00
C LEU A 173 3.24 38.70 -2.67
N GLY A 174 2.48 37.67 -2.28
CA GLY A 174 1.15 37.40 -2.82
C GLY A 174 1.14 36.70 -4.18
N ALA A 175 2.31 36.27 -4.69
CA ALA A 175 2.42 35.54 -5.94
C ALA A 175 2.43 34.03 -5.70
N ASN A 176 1.62 33.27 -6.45
CA ASN A 176 1.67 31.81 -6.38
C ASN A 176 2.92 31.29 -7.11
N PRO A 177 3.86 30.60 -6.43
CA PRO A 177 5.09 30.13 -7.06
C PRO A 177 4.84 29.10 -8.16
N VAL A 178 3.76 28.31 -8.09
CA VAL A 178 3.42 27.34 -9.15
C VAL A 178 3.05 28.05 -10.45
N ASP A 179 2.24 29.11 -10.36
CA ASP A 179 1.80 29.88 -11.52
C ASP A 179 2.92 30.71 -12.16
N TYR A 180 3.85 31.19 -11.34
CA TYR A 180 4.94 32.04 -11.79
C TYR A 180 6.17 31.27 -12.30
N LEU A 181 6.47 30.12 -11.67
CA LEU A 181 7.67 29.34 -11.97
C LEU A 181 7.35 28.05 -12.75
N VAL A 182 6.36 27.28 -12.33
CA VAL A 182 6.13 25.93 -12.88
C VAL A 182 5.36 25.97 -14.19
N THR A 183 4.23 26.69 -14.24
CA THR A 183 3.38 26.76 -15.44
C THR A 183 4.13 27.22 -16.71
N PRO A 184 5.00 28.25 -16.68
CA PRO A 184 5.78 28.64 -17.85
C PRO A 184 6.73 27.54 -18.37
N ARG A 185 7.35 26.76 -17.47
CA ARG A 185 8.24 25.65 -17.82
C ARG A 185 7.49 24.49 -18.46
N VAL A 186 6.29 24.20 -17.95
CA VAL A 186 5.42 23.17 -18.50
C VAL A 186 4.99 23.52 -19.91
N LEU A 187 4.44 24.72 -20.13
CA LEU A 187 4.00 25.16 -21.45
C LEU A 187 5.15 25.22 -22.46
N ALA A 188 6.31 25.75 -22.03
CA ALA A 188 7.51 25.77 -22.87
C ALA A 188 7.95 24.36 -23.28
N SER A 189 7.90 23.39 -22.36
CA SER A 189 8.30 22.01 -22.64
C SER A 189 7.33 21.29 -23.57
N CYS A 190 6.02 21.46 -23.37
CA CYS A 190 5.00 20.88 -24.24
C CYS A 190 5.08 21.39 -25.69
N ILE A 191 5.55 22.63 -25.90
CA ILE A 191 5.69 23.22 -27.25
C ILE A 191 7.07 22.91 -27.86
N ALA A 192 8.15 22.98 -27.08
CA ALA A 192 9.50 22.77 -27.59
C ALA A 192 9.77 21.30 -27.95
N LEU A 193 9.29 20.33 -27.14
CA LEU A 193 9.63 18.92 -27.35
C LEU A 193 9.14 18.36 -28.70
N PRO A 194 7.92 18.66 -29.18
CA PRO A 194 7.46 18.21 -30.49
C PRO A 194 8.31 18.75 -31.64
N LEU A 195 8.66 20.04 -31.61
CA LEU A 195 9.51 20.66 -32.63
C LEU A 195 10.91 20.03 -32.64
N LEU A 196 11.47 19.81 -31.45
CA LEU A 196 12.78 19.19 -31.30
C LEU A 196 12.79 17.73 -31.75
N THR A 197 11.70 17.00 -31.49
CA THR A 197 11.52 15.61 -31.94
C THR A 197 11.50 15.52 -33.46
N LEU A 198 10.81 16.43 -34.14
CA LEU A 198 10.80 16.47 -35.60
C LEU A 198 12.21 16.67 -36.17
N MET A 199 12.98 17.62 -35.62
CA MET A 199 14.35 17.88 -36.05
C MET A 199 15.29 16.69 -35.76
N CYS A 200 15.14 16.03 -34.61
CA CYS A 200 15.93 14.85 -34.26
C CYS A 200 15.59 13.66 -35.16
N PHE A 201 14.31 13.48 -35.51
CA PHE A 201 13.87 12.42 -36.42
C PHE A 201 14.44 12.62 -37.83
N THR A 202 14.37 13.83 -38.39
CA THR A 202 14.90 14.09 -39.74
C THR A 202 16.41 13.92 -39.79
N LEU A 203 17.14 14.47 -38.80
CA LEU A 203 18.60 14.31 -38.76
C LEU A 203 19.02 12.85 -38.50
N GLY A 204 18.31 12.15 -37.62
CA GLY A 204 18.49 10.73 -37.39
C GLY A 204 18.38 9.93 -38.69
N MET A 205 17.31 10.16 -39.46
CA MET A 205 17.09 9.52 -40.76
C MET A 205 18.19 9.86 -41.78
N VAL A 206 18.63 11.11 -41.86
CA VAL A 206 19.73 11.52 -42.75
C VAL A 206 21.03 10.81 -42.39
N SER A 207 21.38 10.76 -41.10
CA SER A 207 22.59 10.07 -40.63
C SER A 207 22.53 8.56 -40.86
N SER A 208 21.36 7.94 -40.65
CA SER A 208 21.11 6.53 -40.92
C SER A 208 21.26 6.18 -42.40
N ALA A 209 20.74 7.04 -43.30
CA ALA A 209 20.84 6.83 -44.74
C ALA A 209 22.29 6.98 -45.24
N PHE A 210 23.01 7.99 -44.74
CA PHE A 210 24.43 8.21 -45.07
C PHE A 210 25.31 7.03 -44.65
N LEU A 211 25.10 6.48 -43.45
CA LEU A 211 25.87 5.34 -42.96
C LEU A 211 25.59 4.07 -43.77
N ALA A 212 24.33 3.82 -44.10
CA ALA A 212 23.94 2.64 -44.86
C ALA A 212 24.51 2.63 -46.29
N ASP A 213 24.63 3.79 -46.91
CA ASP A 213 25.25 3.94 -48.23
C ASP A 213 26.76 3.77 -48.15
N SER A 214 27.42 4.50 -47.25
CA SER A 214 28.90 4.52 -47.14
C SER A 214 29.51 3.20 -46.65
N VAL A 215 28.87 2.51 -45.70
CA VAL A 215 29.44 1.30 -45.06
C VAL A 215 28.86 0.02 -45.62
N TYR A 216 27.56 0.01 -45.95
CA TYR A 216 26.85 -1.21 -46.34
C TYR A 216 26.46 -1.26 -47.82
N GLY A 217 26.78 -0.22 -48.60
CA GLY A 217 26.50 -0.17 -50.05
C GLY A 217 25.01 -0.14 -50.40
N ILE A 218 24.14 0.22 -49.44
CA ILE A 218 22.70 0.33 -49.66
C ILE A 218 22.38 1.77 -50.07
N SER A 219 22.02 1.94 -51.34
CA SER A 219 21.73 3.27 -51.90
C SER A 219 20.72 4.05 -51.04
N ILE A 220 21.05 5.32 -50.77
CA ILE A 220 20.19 6.28 -50.04
C ILE A 220 18.75 6.30 -50.58
N ASN A 221 18.59 6.21 -51.91
CA ASN A 221 17.27 6.22 -52.56
C ASN A 221 16.40 5.04 -52.13
N ILE A 222 16.98 3.85 -51.92
CA ILE A 222 16.24 2.65 -51.47
C ILE A 222 15.73 2.87 -50.05
N ILE A 223 16.53 3.50 -49.20
CA ILE A 223 16.19 3.76 -47.80
C ILE A 223 15.10 4.82 -47.69
N LEU A 224 15.25 5.93 -48.43
CA LEU A 224 14.26 7.01 -48.42
C LEU A 224 12.92 6.56 -49.02
N ASP A 225 12.93 5.80 -50.11
CA ASP A 225 11.70 5.24 -50.71
C ASP A 225 11.01 4.24 -49.76
N SER A 226 11.79 3.37 -49.11
CA SER A 226 11.29 2.45 -48.08
C SER A 226 10.69 3.18 -46.88
N ALA A 227 11.38 4.21 -46.39
CA ALA A 227 10.93 5.07 -45.31
C ALA A 227 9.62 5.79 -45.66
N GLN A 228 9.54 6.38 -46.86
CA GLN A 228 8.36 7.10 -47.33
C GLN A 228 7.14 6.18 -47.50
N ARG A 229 7.34 4.92 -47.90
CA ARG A 229 6.26 3.93 -47.99
C ARG A 229 5.76 3.45 -46.62
N ALA A 230 6.63 3.41 -45.61
CA ALA A 230 6.27 2.96 -44.27
C ALA A 230 5.70 4.07 -43.39
N LEU A 231 6.23 5.29 -43.51
CA LEU A 231 5.87 6.43 -42.68
C LEU A 231 4.49 6.98 -43.06
N ARG A 232 3.48 6.77 -42.19
CA ARG A 232 2.15 7.36 -42.39
C ARG A 232 2.10 8.75 -41.75
N GLY A 233 1.27 9.63 -42.31
CA GLY A 233 1.05 10.96 -41.70
C GLY A 233 0.56 10.89 -40.25
N TRP A 234 -0.18 9.83 -39.90
CA TRP A 234 -0.59 9.56 -38.53
C TRP A 234 0.57 9.25 -37.57
N ASP A 235 1.66 8.64 -38.06
CA ASP A 235 2.83 8.33 -37.23
C ASP A 235 3.57 9.59 -36.81
N ILE A 236 3.59 10.62 -37.67
CA ILE A 236 4.16 11.93 -37.38
C ILE A 236 3.28 12.69 -36.37
N ILE A 237 1.96 12.72 -36.58
CA ILE A 237 1.03 13.39 -35.68
C ILE A 237 1.05 12.73 -34.29
N SER A 238 1.02 11.40 -34.23
CA SER A 238 1.09 10.65 -32.97
C SER A 238 2.43 10.83 -32.26
N ALA A 239 3.55 10.89 -32.98
CA ALA A 239 4.86 11.26 -32.43
C ALA A 239 4.88 12.68 -31.83
N MET A 240 4.25 13.66 -32.49
CA MET A 240 4.13 15.03 -31.97
C MET A 240 3.26 15.12 -30.71
N ILE A 241 2.14 14.39 -30.67
CA ILE A 241 1.28 14.34 -29.47
C ILE A 241 2.04 13.65 -28.32
N LYS A 242 2.72 12.53 -28.62
CA LYS A 242 3.49 11.74 -27.64
C LYS A 242 4.63 12.57 -27.03
N SER A 243 5.38 13.30 -27.84
CA SER A 243 6.42 14.24 -27.35
C SER A 243 5.83 15.38 -26.51
N ALA A 244 4.66 15.91 -26.84
CA ALA A 244 4.02 16.94 -25.99
C ALA A 244 3.68 16.39 -24.59
N VAL A 245 3.16 15.15 -24.51
CA VAL A 245 2.88 14.47 -23.24
C VAL A 245 4.17 14.19 -22.47
N PHE A 246 5.24 13.77 -23.14
CA PHE A 246 6.54 13.61 -22.48
C PHE A 246 7.10 14.93 -21.94
N GLY A 247 6.91 16.04 -22.67
CA GLY A 247 7.27 17.38 -22.21
C GLY A 247 6.51 17.78 -20.94
N LEU A 248 5.22 17.44 -20.86
CA LEU A 248 4.39 17.62 -19.67
C LEU A 248 4.93 16.81 -18.47
N ILE A 249 5.24 15.53 -18.67
CA ILE A 249 5.76 14.65 -17.61
C ILE A 249 7.10 15.17 -17.09
N ILE A 250 8.07 15.42 -17.98
CA ILE A 250 9.42 15.89 -17.62
C ILE A 250 9.32 17.17 -16.79
N SER A 251 8.54 18.14 -17.26
CA SER A 251 8.44 19.44 -16.60
C SER A 251 7.73 19.37 -15.24
N ILE A 252 6.62 18.64 -15.13
CA ILE A 252 5.88 18.50 -13.86
C ILE A 252 6.70 17.74 -12.83
N VAL A 253 7.25 16.58 -13.19
CA VAL A 253 8.04 15.76 -12.26
C VAL A 253 9.27 16.53 -11.79
N SER A 254 10.00 17.15 -12.72
CA SER A 254 11.21 17.90 -12.36
C SER A 254 10.91 19.12 -11.49
N CYS A 255 9.82 19.83 -11.77
CA CYS A 255 9.41 20.95 -10.92
C CYS A 255 8.92 20.50 -9.54
N ALA A 256 8.23 19.37 -9.45
CA ALA A 256 7.76 18.82 -8.17
C ALA A 256 8.94 18.48 -7.25
N TRP A 257 9.96 17.78 -7.77
CA TRP A 257 11.19 17.50 -7.02
C TRP A 257 11.96 18.77 -6.66
N GLY A 258 12.02 19.75 -7.56
CA GLY A 258 12.65 21.04 -7.29
C GLY A 258 12.00 21.81 -6.13
N VAL A 259 10.67 21.97 -6.13
CA VAL A 259 9.99 22.75 -5.05
C VAL A 259 9.88 22.00 -3.72
N THR A 260 10.16 20.70 -3.71
CA THR A 260 10.17 19.86 -2.49
C THR A 260 11.58 19.59 -1.98
N THR A 261 12.61 20.12 -2.64
CA THR A 261 14.01 19.96 -2.24
C THR A 261 14.24 20.54 -0.84
N MET A 262 14.95 19.77 -0.01
CA MET A 262 15.38 20.16 1.34
C MET A 262 16.85 19.76 1.54
N GLY A 263 17.56 20.37 2.50
CA GLY A 263 18.91 19.90 2.88
C GLY A 263 20.07 20.48 2.07
N GLY A 264 19.98 21.75 1.64
CA GLY A 264 21.13 22.46 1.07
C GLY A 264 21.53 21.98 -0.33
N ALA A 265 22.75 22.30 -0.75
CA ALA A 265 23.29 21.93 -2.07
C ALA A 265 23.30 20.41 -2.33
N LYS A 266 23.50 19.59 -1.29
CA LYS A 266 23.44 18.13 -1.40
C LYS A 266 22.03 17.66 -1.79
N GLY A 267 21.01 18.19 -1.10
CA GLY A 267 19.61 17.89 -1.40
C GLY A 267 19.18 18.31 -2.82
N VAL A 268 19.76 19.39 -3.36
CA VAL A 268 19.56 19.79 -4.76
C VAL A 268 20.08 18.73 -5.72
N GLY A 269 21.27 18.16 -5.47
CA GLY A 269 21.83 17.08 -6.28
C GLY A 269 20.99 15.80 -6.23
N GLU A 270 20.56 15.38 -5.03
CA GLU A 270 19.70 14.20 -4.84
C GLU A 270 18.33 14.37 -5.51
N SER A 271 17.72 15.55 -5.38
CA SER A 271 16.43 15.86 -6.01
C SER A 271 16.54 15.94 -7.54
N THR A 272 17.67 16.44 -8.06
CA THR A 272 17.96 16.49 -9.50
C THR A 272 18.05 15.08 -10.08
N THR A 273 18.78 14.19 -9.42
CA THR A 273 18.92 12.80 -9.86
C THR A 273 17.59 12.05 -9.81
N SER A 274 16.86 12.22 -8.70
CA SER A 274 15.54 11.59 -8.51
C SER A 274 14.52 12.09 -9.52
N ALA A 275 14.53 13.39 -9.84
CA ALA A 275 13.69 13.98 -10.88
C ALA A 275 13.88 13.32 -12.24
N VAL A 276 15.14 13.10 -12.65
CA VAL A 276 15.45 12.45 -13.94
C VAL A 276 14.97 11.00 -13.93
N VAL A 277 15.30 10.23 -12.90
CA VAL A 277 14.92 8.81 -12.81
C VAL A 277 13.40 8.65 -12.86
N VAL A 278 12.66 9.44 -12.07
CA VAL A 278 11.19 9.38 -12.07
C VAL A 278 10.61 9.87 -13.39
N SER A 279 11.20 10.88 -14.03
CA SER A 279 10.78 11.32 -15.37
C SER A 279 10.99 10.23 -16.42
N LEU A 280 12.12 9.51 -16.39
CA LEU A 280 12.40 8.41 -17.32
C LEU A 280 11.41 7.25 -17.15
N VAL A 281 11.15 6.84 -15.90
CA VAL A 281 10.14 5.81 -15.61
C VAL A 281 8.75 6.26 -16.09
N GLY A 282 8.39 7.51 -15.81
CA GLY A 282 7.13 8.11 -16.27
C GLY A 282 7.01 8.16 -17.81
N ILE A 283 8.11 8.48 -18.51
CA ILE A 283 8.17 8.45 -19.97
C ILE A 283 7.92 7.03 -20.47
N PHE A 284 8.58 6.00 -19.93
CA PHE A 284 8.36 4.61 -20.39
C PHE A 284 6.93 4.13 -20.16
N ILE A 285 6.33 4.44 -19.00
CA ILE A 285 4.93 4.09 -18.72
C ILE A 285 3.99 4.80 -19.70
N ALA A 286 4.18 6.10 -19.92
CA ALA A 286 3.39 6.87 -20.87
C ALA A 286 3.64 6.44 -22.32
N ASP A 287 4.86 5.99 -22.64
CA ASP A 287 5.25 5.46 -23.94
C ASP A 287 4.41 4.23 -24.29
N PHE A 288 4.36 3.28 -23.35
CA PHE A 288 3.55 2.07 -23.48
C PHE A 288 2.06 2.41 -23.59
N ALA A 289 1.54 3.24 -22.68
CA ALA A 289 0.12 3.61 -22.66
C ALA A 289 -0.33 4.30 -23.96
N LEU A 290 0.44 5.29 -24.43
CA LEU A 290 0.12 6.02 -25.67
C LEU A 290 0.29 5.16 -26.92
N SER A 291 1.30 4.29 -26.95
CA SER A 291 1.48 3.35 -28.06
C SER A 291 0.31 2.37 -28.16
N CYS A 292 -0.19 1.88 -27.02
CA CYS A 292 -1.41 1.06 -26.96
C CYS A 292 -2.65 1.81 -27.46
N CYS A 293 -2.75 3.12 -27.20
CA CYS A 293 -3.88 3.93 -27.64
C CYS A 293 -3.83 4.30 -29.14
N PHE A 294 -2.65 4.62 -29.69
CA PHE A 294 -2.53 5.15 -31.06
C PHE A 294 -2.42 4.06 -32.14
N PHE A 295 -1.88 2.89 -31.82
CA PHE A 295 -1.79 1.77 -32.78
C PHE A 295 -3.09 0.94 -32.79
N GLN A 296 -4.17 1.54 -33.31
CA GLN A 296 -5.44 0.86 -33.60
C GLN A 296 -5.26 -0.05 -34.83
N GLY A 297 -5.24 -1.36 -34.56
CA GLY A 297 -4.96 -2.45 -35.50
C GLY A 297 -4.35 -3.65 -34.79
N ALA A 298 -3.40 -3.40 -33.89
CA ALA A 298 -2.89 -4.37 -32.90
C ALA A 298 -3.35 -4.06 -31.47
N GLY A 299 -3.78 -2.81 -31.19
CA GLY A 299 -4.32 -2.40 -29.90
C GLY A 299 -5.68 -3.02 -29.56
N ASP A 300 -6.49 -3.42 -30.53
CA ASP A 300 -7.73 -4.19 -30.27
C ASP A 300 -7.42 -5.66 -30.00
N THR A 301 -6.38 -6.21 -30.63
CA THR A 301 -5.83 -7.54 -30.32
C THR A 301 -5.18 -7.55 -28.94
N LEU A 302 -4.53 -6.45 -28.53
CA LEU A 302 -3.93 -6.29 -27.21
C LEU A 302 -4.97 -5.93 -26.15
N LYS A 303 -6.01 -5.14 -26.43
CA LYS A 303 -7.17 -4.96 -25.53
C LYS A 303 -7.95 -6.25 -25.39
N ASN A 304 -8.08 -7.04 -26.46
CA ASN A 304 -8.62 -8.39 -26.38
C ASN A 304 -7.65 -9.32 -25.65
N CYS A 305 -6.33 -9.21 -25.80
CA CYS A 305 -5.36 -9.99 -25.02
C CYS A 305 -5.28 -9.55 -23.55
N ILE A 306 -5.51 -8.28 -23.23
CA ILE A 306 -5.57 -7.74 -21.87
C ILE A 306 -6.91 -8.09 -21.26
N SER A 307 -8.01 -8.05 -22.02
CA SER A 307 -9.32 -8.57 -21.60
C SER A 307 -9.29 -10.08 -21.43
N VAL A 308 -8.56 -10.80 -22.29
CA VAL A 308 -8.29 -12.25 -22.18
C VAL A 308 -7.30 -12.52 -21.06
N CYS A 309 -6.27 -11.69 -20.81
CA CYS A 309 -5.34 -11.81 -19.68
C CYS A 309 -6.00 -11.44 -18.36
N LEU A 310 -6.90 -10.47 -18.32
CA LEU A 310 -7.70 -10.12 -17.15
C LEU A 310 -8.74 -11.22 -16.90
N ARG A 311 -9.37 -11.74 -17.96
CA ARG A 311 -10.19 -12.96 -17.88
C ARG A 311 -9.36 -14.19 -17.53
N GLU A 312 -8.09 -14.30 -17.93
CA GLU A 312 -7.19 -15.40 -17.60
C GLU A 312 -6.59 -15.24 -16.21
N MET A 313 -6.43 -14.02 -15.69
CA MET A 313 -6.13 -13.75 -14.28
C MET A 313 -7.35 -14.11 -13.41
N GLU A 314 -8.57 -13.85 -13.89
CA GLU A 314 -9.79 -14.40 -13.28
C GLU A 314 -9.88 -15.93 -13.45
N ARG A 315 -9.35 -16.50 -14.54
CA ARG A 315 -9.28 -17.96 -14.83
C ARG A 315 -8.10 -18.65 -14.13
N SER A 316 -7.12 -17.90 -13.61
CA SER A 316 -5.92 -18.38 -12.92
C SER A 316 -6.14 -18.56 -11.43
N LYS A 317 -7.31 -18.17 -10.92
CA LYS A 317 -7.72 -18.55 -9.57
C LYS A 317 -8.08 -20.03 -9.56
N LYS A 318 -7.26 -20.81 -8.89
CA LYS A 318 -7.38 -22.26 -8.79
C LYS A 318 -8.66 -22.63 -8.06
N LYS A 319 -9.32 -23.71 -8.50
CA LYS A 319 -10.40 -24.33 -7.71
C LYS A 319 -9.79 -24.97 -6.48
N VAL A 320 -10.34 -24.69 -5.32
CA VAL A 320 -9.88 -25.20 -4.03
C VAL A 320 -10.94 -26.10 -3.43
N LEU A 321 -10.57 -27.34 -3.10
CA LEU A 321 -11.39 -28.25 -2.31
C LEU A 321 -11.16 -27.94 -0.82
N LEU A 322 -12.15 -27.34 -0.18
CA LEU A 322 -12.09 -26.93 1.23
C LEU A 322 -12.72 -28.01 2.12
N PHE A 323 -11.87 -28.72 2.85
CA PHE A 323 -12.26 -29.56 3.97
C PHE A 323 -12.32 -28.74 5.25
N TYR A 324 -13.12 -29.17 6.22
CA TYR A 324 -13.30 -28.45 7.48
C TYR A 324 -13.54 -29.41 8.64
N CYS A 325 -13.19 -28.99 9.85
CA CYS A 325 -13.59 -29.68 11.08
C CYS A 325 -15.04 -29.37 11.44
N VAL A 326 -15.67 -30.24 12.24
CA VAL A 326 -17.09 -30.11 12.63
C VAL A 326 -17.40 -28.73 13.20
N GLU A 327 -16.57 -28.22 14.09
CA GLU A 327 -16.75 -26.92 14.74
C GLU A 327 -16.71 -25.73 13.76
N ALA A 328 -15.99 -25.85 12.66
CA ALA A 328 -15.78 -24.75 11.71
C ALA A 328 -16.76 -24.78 10.53
N GLU A 329 -17.80 -25.60 10.57
CA GLU A 329 -18.76 -25.77 9.46
C GLU A 329 -19.42 -24.44 9.04
N GLU A 330 -19.88 -23.64 10.01
CA GLU A 330 -20.52 -22.36 9.70
C GLU A 330 -19.57 -21.38 9.00
N LEU A 331 -18.32 -21.31 9.48
CA LEU A 331 -17.28 -20.49 8.87
C LEU A 331 -16.92 -21.00 7.47
N ALA A 332 -16.79 -22.32 7.28
CA ALA A 332 -16.51 -22.93 5.99
C ALA A 332 -17.60 -22.58 4.96
N ARG A 333 -18.88 -22.65 5.35
CA ARG A 333 -20.01 -22.22 4.49
C ARG A 333 -19.92 -20.76 4.11
N LYS A 334 -19.59 -19.86 5.06
CA LYS A 334 -19.41 -18.43 4.79
C LYS A 334 -18.23 -18.18 3.84
N VAL A 335 -17.12 -18.92 3.97
CA VAL A 335 -15.94 -18.84 3.09
C VAL A 335 -16.30 -19.28 1.67
N ALA A 336 -16.95 -20.43 1.52
CA ALA A 336 -17.37 -20.93 0.21
C ALA A 336 -18.39 -20.00 -0.46
N ALA A 337 -19.24 -19.31 0.31
CA ALA A 337 -20.17 -18.31 -0.23
C ALA A 337 -19.48 -17.05 -0.78
N GLN A 338 -18.22 -16.77 -0.40
CA GLN A 338 -17.47 -15.64 -0.97
C GLN A 338 -16.99 -15.89 -2.41
N SER A 339 -16.91 -17.16 -2.85
CA SER A 339 -16.36 -17.49 -4.15
C SER A 339 -16.79 -18.85 -4.67
N ASN A 340 -17.22 -18.86 -5.94
CA ASN A 340 -17.61 -20.07 -6.67
C ASN A 340 -16.44 -21.03 -6.96
N LEU A 341 -15.20 -20.63 -6.65
CA LEU A 341 -14.00 -21.45 -6.85
C LEU A 341 -13.67 -22.33 -5.63
N ILE A 342 -14.29 -22.08 -4.48
CA ILE A 342 -14.10 -22.85 -3.26
C ILE A 342 -15.24 -23.85 -3.14
N GLN A 343 -14.92 -25.14 -3.19
CA GLN A 343 -15.91 -26.23 -3.08
C GLN A 343 -15.73 -26.95 -1.76
N LEU A 344 -16.81 -27.01 -0.97
CA LEU A 344 -16.80 -27.71 0.30
C LEU A 344 -16.72 -29.23 0.10
N GLN A 345 -15.88 -29.86 0.89
CA GLN A 345 -15.77 -31.31 0.99
C GLN A 345 -15.98 -31.74 2.44
N SER A 346 -16.50 -32.95 2.63
CA SER A 346 -16.86 -33.45 3.96
C SER A 346 -15.99 -34.63 4.39
N ILE A 347 -15.70 -34.68 5.68
CA ILE A 347 -15.05 -35.80 6.37
C ILE A 347 -16.08 -36.42 7.30
N ASN A 348 -16.13 -37.75 7.34
CA ASN A 348 -16.86 -38.47 8.36
C ASN A 348 -16.01 -38.53 9.62
N TRP A 349 -16.38 -37.72 10.61
CA TRP A 349 -15.78 -37.70 11.94
C TRP A 349 -16.52 -38.70 12.83
N ARG A 350 -16.00 -39.93 12.95
CA ARG A 350 -16.54 -40.97 13.85
C ARG A 350 -15.47 -41.33 14.89
N SER A 351 -15.87 -42.06 15.92
CA SER A 351 -14.96 -42.62 16.93
C SER A 351 -15.23 -44.11 17.09
N PHE A 352 -14.20 -44.87 17.43
CA PHE A 352 -14.33 -46.25 17.89
C PHE A 352 -14.87 -46.31 19.33
N ALA A 353 -15.26 -47.49 19.78
CA ALA A 353 -15.83 -47.69 21.12
C ALA A 353 -14.85 -47.39 22.26
N ASP A 354 -13.54 -47.41 21.99
CA ASP A 354 -12.46 -47.06 22.93
C ASP A 354 -12.14 -45.55 22.97
N GLY A 355 -12.85 -44.74 22.17
CA GLY A 355 -12.67 -43.29 22.09
C GLY A 355 -11.62 -42.82 21.08
N PHE A 356 -10.92 -43.73 20.40
CA PHE A 356 -9.98 -43.34 19.33
C PHE A 356 -10.73 -42.92 18.05
N PRO A 357 -10.15 -42.03 17.23
CA PRO A 357 -10.85 -41.51 16.06
C PRO A 357 -10.90 -42.50 14.90
N ASN A 358 -12.08 -42.58 14.27
CA ASN A 358 -12.40 -43.37 13.08
C ASN A 358 -12.80 -42.42 11.93
N LEU A 359 -11.79 -41.78 11.35
CA LEU A 359 -11.96 -40.71 10.37
C LEU A 359 -12.01 -41.27 8.96
N PHE A 360 -12.90 -40.74 8.11
CA PHE A 360 -12.99 -41.13 6.71
C PHE A 360 -13.18 -39.93 5.78
N ILE A 361 -12.21 -39.70 4.89
CA ILE A 361 -12.23 -38.64 3.89
C ILE A 361 -13.09 -39.12 2.70
N LYS A 362 -14.22 -38.45 2.44
CA LYS A 362 -15.07 -38.80 1.30
C LYS A 362 -14.42 -38.37 -0.02
N ASN A 363 -14.73 -39.10 -1.08
CA ASN A 363 -14.30 -38.78 -2.45
C ASN A 363 -12.78 -38.61 -2.60
N ALA A 364 -11.98 -39.42 -1.89
CA ALA A 364 -10.52 -39.33 -1.89
C ALA A 364 -9.89 -39.40 -3.31
N HIS A 365 -10.54 -40.07 -4.25
CA HIS A 365 -10.11 -40.13 -5.65
C HIS A 365 -10.13 -38.77 -6.36
N ASP A 366 -11.06 -37.89 -5.99
CA ASP A 366 -11.25 -36.58 -6.61
C ASP A 366 -10.23 -35.55 -6.13
N ILE A 367 -9.50 -35.86 -5.05
CA ILE A 367 -8.49 -34.99 -4.42
C ILE A 367 -7.19 -34.95 -5.24
N ARG A 368 -6.88 -36.02 -5.97
CA ARG A 368 -5.61 -36.18 -6.68
C ARG A 368 -5.40 -35.07 -7.71
N GLY A 369 -4.29 -34.35 -7.59
CA GLY A 369 -3.94 -33.24 -8.47
C GLY A 369 -4.77 -31.97 -8.27
N GLN A 370 -5.60 -31.89 -7.23
CA GLN A 370 -6.38 -30.69 -6.90
C GLN A 370 -5.66 -29.84 -5.84
N HIS A 371 -6.04 -28.56 -5.76
CA HIS A 371 -5.65 -27.68 -4.66
C HIS A 371 -6.59 -27.92 -3.49
N VAL A 372 -6.02 -28.24 -2.32
CA VAL A 372 -6.78 -28.69 -1.15
C VAL A 372 -6.50 -27.74 0.01
N ALA A 373 -7.55 -27.37 0.72
CA ALA A 373 -7.45 -26.61 1.95
C ALA A 373 -8.14 -27.36 3.09
N PHE A 374 -7.63 -27.21 4.31
CA PHE A 374 -8.27 -27.69 5.53
C PHE A 374 -8.48 -26.53 6.50
N LEU A 375 -9.74 -26.24 6.84
CA LEU A 375 -10.11 -25.27 7.87
C LEU A 375 -10.24 -25.98 9.23
N GLY A 376 -9.28 -25.75 10.11
CA GLY A 376 -9.21 -26.35 11.44
C GLY A 376 -9.62 -25.40 12.56
N SER A 377 -9.90 -26.00 13.73
CA SER A 377 -10.20 -25.31 14.99
C SER A 377 -9.60 -26.15 16.13
N PHE A 378 -8.52 -25.68 16.74
CA PHE A 378 -7.81 -26.42 17.79
C PHE A 378 -8.38 -26.08 19.17
N SER A 379 -9.59 -26.56 19.44
CA SER A 379 -10.34 -26.26 20.67
C SER A 379 -9.88 -27.07 21.89
N SER A 380 -9.43 -28.30 21.69
CA SER A 380 -9.02 -29.22 22.77
C SER A 380 -7.97 -30.24 22.29
N PRO A 381 -7.21 -30.88 23.20
CA PRO A 381 -6.19 -31.87 22.82
C PRO A 381 -6.72 -33.05 22.01
N SER A 382 -7.91 -33.57 22.32
CA SER A 382 -8.54 -34.65 21.55
C SER A 382 -8.86 -34.20 20.13
N VAL A 383 -9.47 -33.02 19.98
CA VAL A 383 -9.79 -32.44 18.68
C VAL A 383 -8.54 -32.12 17.87
N ILE A 384 -7.46 -31.67 18.52
CA ILE A 384 -6.15 -31.47 17.87
C ILE A 384 -5.63 -32.77 17.29
N PHE A 385 -5.68 -33.87 18.05
CA PHE A 385 -5.21 -35.18 17.58
C PHE A 385 -6.02 -35.69 16.37
N GLU A 386 -7.34 -35.53 16.41
CA GLU A 386 -8.23 -35.87 15.28
C GLU A 386 -7.88 -35.07 14.03
N GLN A 387 -7.74 -33.75 14.16
CA GLN A 387 -7.48 -32.87 13.03
C GLN A 387 -6.06 -33.06 12.49
N LEU A 388 -5.05 -33.28 13.33
CA LEU A 388 -3.69 -33.61 12.88
C LEU A 388 -3.66 -34.88 12.03
N SER A 389 -4.47 -35.89 12.39
CA SER A 389 -4.59 -37.13 11.61
C SER A 389 -5.08 -36.85 10.19
N VAL A 390 -6.04 -35.92 10.02
CA VAL A 390 -6.52 -35.47 8.71
C VAL A 390 -5.48 -34.62 7.98
N ILE A 391 -4.86 -33.66 8.68
CA ILE A 391 -3.83 -32.76 8.13
C ILE A 391 -2.67 -33.56 7.56
N TYR A 392 -2.27 -34.67 8.21
CA TYR A 392 -1.23 -35.54 7.69
C TYR A 392 -1.70 -36.40 6.51
N ALA A 393 -2.95 -36.85 6.52
CA ALA A 393 -3.50 -37.73 5.50
C ALA A 393 -3.76 -37.04 4.15
N LEU A 394 -4.34 -35.83 4.17
CA LEU A 394 -4.72 -35.09 2.95
C LEU A 394 -3.59 -34.89 1.93
N PRO A 395 -2.38 -34.42 2.29
CA PRO A 395 -1.29 -34.25 1.33
C PRO A 395 -0.80 -35.58 0.73
N MET A 396 -0.90 -36.69 1.49
CA MET A 396 -0.55 -38.03 1.01
C MET A 396 -1.51 -38.56 -0.06
N LEU A 397 -2.69 -37.94 -0.25
CA LEU A 397 -3.62 -38.25 -1.34
C LEU A 397 -3.23 -37.59 -2.68
N PHE A 398 -1.97 -37.17 -2.81
CA PHE A 398 -1.39 -36.60 -4.03
C PHE A 398 -2.09 -35.33 -4.52
N CYS A 399 -2.47 -34.44 -3.59
CA CYS A 399 -2.95 -33.11 -3.95
C CYS A 399 -1.84 -32.29 -4.65
N ALA A 400 -2.25 -31.34 -5.49
CA ALA A 400 -1.35 -30.41 -6.17
C ALA A 400 -0.75 -29.39 -5.21
N SER A 401 -1.55 -28.88 -4.26
CA SER A 401 -1.05 -28.09 -3.13
C SER A 401 -1.92 -28.32 -1.91
N PHE A 402 -1.36 -28.09 -0.74
CA PHE A 402 -2.09 -28.18 0.52
C PHE A 402 -1.94 -26.91 1.35
N SER A 403 -3.06 -26.40 1.83
CA SER A 403 -3.13 -25.26 2.74
C SER A 403 -3.91 -25.62 4.00
N VAL A 404 -3.39 -25.29 5.16
CA VAL A 404 -4.09 -25.38 6.43
C VAL A 404 -4.47 -23.96 6.84
N VAL A 405 -5.76 -23.72 7.06
CA VAL A 405 -6.25 -22.49 7.67
C VAL A 405 -6.57 -22.81 9.11
N LEU A 406 -5.82 -22.22 10.03
CA LEU A 406 -6.01 -22.36 11.46
C LEU A 406 -6.26 -20.96 12.03
N PRO A 407 -7.51 -20.48 12.04
CA PRO A 407 -7.82 -19.11 12.40
C PRO A 407 -7.26 -18.69 13.76
N PHE A 408 -7.27 -19.61 14.74
CA PHE A 408 -6.65 -19.42 16.04
C PHE A 408 -5.62 -20.52 16.29
N PHE A 409 -4.37 -20.12 16.50
CA PHE A 409 -3.29 -21.02 16.94
C PHE A 409 -3.23 -20.99 18.49
N PRO A 410 -3.60 -22.08 19.18
CA PRO A 410 -3.64 -22.09 20.63
C PRO A 410 -2.22 -22.20 21.18
N THR A 411 -1.68 -21.07 21.59
CA THR A 411 -0.33 -20.97 22.17
C THR A 411 -0.31 -21.22 23.68
N GLY A 412 -1.49 -21.28 24.31
CA GLY A 412 -1.67 -21.76 25.68
C GLY A 412 -0.78 -21.05 26.70
N SER A 413 -0.57 -19.74 26.60
CA SER A 413 0.23 -18.91 27.53
C SER A 413 1.72 -19.31 27.70
N PHE A 414 2.14 -20.49 27.28
CA PHE A 414 3.51 -21.02 27.32
C PHE A 414 4.15 -20.95 25.93
N GLU A 415 4.20 -19.72 25.43
CA GLU A 415 4.84 -19.41 24.15
C GLU A 415 6.35 -19.28 24.31
N ARG A 416 6.79 -18.91 25.52
CA ARG A 416 8.17 -18.63 25.88
C ARG A 416 8.48 -19.36 27.18
N ILE A 417 9.71 -19.83 27.26
CA ILE A 417 10.30 -20.39 28.47
C ILE A 417 10.81 -19.21 29.30
N GLU A 418 10.29 -19.05 30.52
CA GLU A 418 10.76 -18.01 31.45
C GLU A 418 11.76 -18.59 32.46
N GLU A 419 11.52 -19.83 32.91
CA GLU A 419 12.39 -20.54 33.87
C GLU A 419 12.81 -21.92 33.34
N GLU A 420 13.93 -22.44 33.86
CA GLU A 420 14.41 -23.77 33.51
C GLU A 420 13.40 -24.84 33.97
N GLY A 421 12.97 -25.70 33.04
CA GLY A 421 11.93 -26.71 33.27
C GLY A 421 10.57 -26.37 32.67
N ASP A 422 10.34 -25.12 32.24
CA ASP A 422 9.14 -24.77 31.48
C ASP A 422 9.09 -25.53 30.14
N VAL A 423 7.90 -26.00 29.79
CA VAL A 423 7.65 -26.68 28.50
C VAL A 423 6.84 -25.77 27.60
N ALA A 424 7.47 -25.26 26.54
CA ALA A 424 6.80 -24.45 25.53
C ALA A 424 5.87 -25.32 24.65
N THR A 425 4.61 -25.45 25.04
CA THR A 425 3.61 -26.26 24.34
C THR A 425 3.30 -25.74 22.93
N ALA A 426 3.40 -24.42 22.72
CA ALA A 426 3.30 -23.79 21.40
C ALA A 426 4.38 -24.32 20.44
N PHE A 427 5.62 -24.49 20.92
CA PHE A 427 6.70 -25.07 20.13
C PHE A 427 6.42 -26.53 19.78
N THR A 428 5.96 -27.33 20.73
CA THR A 428 5.57 -28.74 20.49
C THR A 428 4.50 -28.86 19.42
N LEU A 429 3.45 -28.03 19.49
CA LEU A 429 2.37 -28.03 18.50
C LEU A 429 2.87 -27.58 17.11
N ALA A 430 3.70 -26.54 17.06
CA ALA A 430 4.32 -26.09 15.80
C ALA A 430 5.20 -27.19 15.18
N ARG A 431 5.93 -27.96 16.00
CA ARG A 431 6.71 -29.11 15.55
C ARG A 431 5.82 -30.25 15.04
N MET A 432 4.68 -30.54 15.68
CA MET A 432 3.70 -31.48 15.14
C MET A 432 3.20 -31.01 13.77
N LEU A 433 2.71 -29.77 13.65
CA LEU A 433 2.28 -29.24 12.35
C LEU A 433 3.40 -29.25 11.29
N SER A 434 4.65 -29.01 11.69
CA SER A 434 5.80 -29.07 10.78
C SER A 434 6.06 -30.48 10.24
N ASN A 435 5.63 -31.55 10.91
CA ASN A 435 5.78 -32.90 10.38
C ASN A 435 4.69 -33.28 9.36
N THR A 436 3.86 -32.32 8.91
CA THR A 436 2.91 -32.53 7.82
C THR A 436 3.65 -32.91 6.53
N PRO A 437 3.26 -34.01 5.86
CA PRO A 437 3.87 -34.41 4.59
C PRO A 437 3.77 -33.34 3.50
N ILE A 438 4.83 -33.24 2.69
CA ILE A 438 4.92 -32.27 1.60
C ILE A 438 4.01 -32.71 0.45
N SER A 439 3.21 -31.79 -0.07
CA SER A 439 2.34 -32.02 -1.24
C SER A 439 3.15 -32.00 -2.56
N ARG A 440 2.56 -32.36 -3.71
CA ARG A 440 3.28 -32.35 -4.99
C ARG A 440 3.81 -30.97 -5.38
N GLY A 441 3.11 -29.91 -4.99
CA GLY A 441 3.47 -28.51 -5.26
C GLY A 441 4.42 -27.90 -4.24
N GLY A 442 4.84 -28.65 -3.22
CA GLY A 442 5.78 -28.19 -2.20
C GLY A 442 5.19 -28.13 -0.78
N PRO A 443 5.86 -27.37 0.11
CA PRO A 443 5.50 -27.24 1.52
C PRO A 443 4.05 -26.82 1.74
N THR A 444 3.48 -27.22 2.88
CA THR A 444 2.11 -26.85 3.26
C THR A 444 2.05 -25.37 3.62
N SER A 445 1.10 -24.61 3.09
CA SER A 445 0.85 -23.24 3.55
C SER A 445 0.02 -23.26 4.84
N LEU A 446 0.40 -22.51 5.88
CA LEU A 446 -0.34 -22.45 7.14
C LEU A 446 -0.80 -21.01 7.41
N VAL A 447 -2.09 -20.74 7.26
CA VAL A 447 -2.68 -19.43 7.52
C VAL A 447 -3.12 -19.33 8.98
N ILE A 448 -2.57 -18.37 9.72
CA ILE A 448 -2.91 -18.07 11.12
C ILE A 448 -3.23 -16.58 11.23
N TYR A 449 -4.26 -16.23 11.98
CA TYR A 449 -4.61 -14.83 12.26
C TYR A 449 -4.02 -14.39 13.60
N ASP A 450 -3.51 -13.15 13.63
CA ASP A 450 -3.08 -12.40 14.82
C ASP A 450 -2.33 -13.26 15.85
N ILE A 451 -1.31 -13.99 15.38
CA ILE A 451 -0.45 -14.81 16.23
C ILE A 451 0.12 -13.98 17.39
N HIS A 452 0.08 -14.55 18.61
CA HIS A 452 0.35 -13.80 19.82
C HIS A 452 1.76 -13.19 19.84
N ALA A 453 2.76 -13.94 19.37
CA ALA A 453 4.13 -13.48 19.21
C ALA A 453 4.69 -13.83 17.82
N LEU A 454 5.12 -12.82 17.06
CA LEU A 454 5.71 -13.02 15.72
C LEU A 454 6.96 -13.90 15.73
N GLN A 455 7.66 -14.01 16.87
CA GLN A 455 8.81 -14.90 17.05
C GLN A 455 8.44 -16.38 16.86
N GLU A 456 7.19 -16.77 17.06
CA GLU A 456 6.72 -18.15 16.86
C GLU A 456 6.87 -18.60 15.39
N ARG A 457 7.10 -17.69 14.44
CA ARG A 457 7.50 -18.05 13.08
C ARG A 457 8.65 -19.05 13.04
N PHE A 458 9.60 -18.93 13.96
CA PHE A 458 10.78 -19.79 14.03
C PHE A 458 10.50 -21.14 14.70
N TYR A 459 9.31 -21.33 15.27
CA TYR A 459 8.89 -22.63 15.81
C TYR A 459 8.45 -23.60 14.71
N PHE A 460 8.12 -23.10 13.53
CA PHE A 460 7.77 -23.90 12.36
C PHE A 460 9.02 -24.35 11.59
N GLY A 461 9.00 -25.56 11.04
CA GLY A 461 10.06 -26.12 10.18
C GLY A 461 9.78 -25.90 8.68
N ASP A 462 10.72 -26.27 7.82
CA ASP A 462 10.72 -25.92 6.40
C ASP A 462 9.60 -26.56 5.54
N SER A 463 8.98 -27.61 6.05
CA SER A 463 7.85 -28.33 5.43
C SER A 463 6.51 -27.60 5.56
N ILE A 464 6.44 -26.55 6.38
CA ILE A 464 5.26 -25.71 6.55
C ILE A 464 5.64 -24.22 6.48
N LEU A 465 4.89 -23.46 5.69
CA LEU A 465 5.14 -22.04 5.47
C LEU A 465 4.05 -21.23 6.17
N PRO A 466 4.31 -20.69 7.38
CA PRO A 466 3.32 -19.91 8.11
C PRO A 466 3.10 -18.53 7.46
N VAL A 467 1.85 -18.27 7.09
CA VAL A 467 1.32 -17.00 6.63
C VAL A 467 0.54 -16.38 7.78
N PHE A 468 1.02 -15.23 8.28
CA PHE A 468 0.38 -14.51 9.37
C PHE A 468 -0.50 -13.40 8.82
N GLU A 469 -1.80 -13.57 8.98
CA GLU A 469 -2.84 -12.60 8.63
C GLU A 469 -3.32 -11.84 9.86
N SER A 470 -4.10 -10.78 9.66
CA SER A 470 -4.65 -9.98 10.75
C SER A 470 -6.14 -9.72 10.61
N GLY A 471 -6.87 -9.75 11.72
CA GLY A 471 -8.28 -9.39 11.81
C GLY A 471 -8.54 -7.88 11.89
N ILE A 472 -7.52 -7.06 12.09
CA ILE A 472 -7.64 -5.59 12.20
C ILE A 472 -8.36 -4.91 11.02
N PRO A 473 -8.21 -5.35 9.76
CA PRO A 473 -9.01 -4.80 8.66
C PRO A 473 -10.52 -4.92 8.89
N LEU A 474 -11.01 -6.00 9.52
CA LEU A 474 -12.42 -6.16 9.87
C LEU A 474 -12.86 -5.11 10.89
N LEU A 475 -12.02 -4.88 11.91
CA LEU A 475 -12.26 -3.82 12.89
C LEU A 475 -12.34 -2.46 12.21
N LYS A 476 -11.40 -2.12 11.31
CA LYS A 476 -11.41 -0.82 10.61
C LYS A 476 -12.69 -0.60 9.83
N GLU A 477 -13.13 -1.58 9.06
CA GLU A 477 -14.37 -1.52 8.30
C GLU A 477 -15.56 -1.28 9.25
N ARG A 478 -15.59 -1.99 10.39
CA ARG A 478 -16.65 -1.82 11.38
C ARG A 478 -16.65 -0.45 12.05
N LEU A 479 -15.48 0.07 12.41
CA LEU A 479 -15.34 1.39 13.04
C LEU A 479 -15.77 2.54 12.10
N GLN A 480 -15.52 2.39 10.79
CA GLN A 480 -15.97 3.36 9.78
C GLN A 480 -17.50 3.41 9.63
N GLN A 481 -18.19 2.30 9.90
CA GLN A 481 -19.65 2.22 9.85
C GLN A 481 -20.34 2.82 11.09
N LEU A 482 -19.59 3.19 12.14
CA LEU A 482 -20.17 3.80 13.33
C LEU A 482 -20.52 5.28 13.08
N PRO A 483 -21.66 5.77 13.60
CA PRO A 483 -22.12 7.15 13.39
C PRO A 483 -21.18 8.21 14.00
N GLU A 484 -20.33 7.80 14.95
CA GLU A 484 -19.37 8.65 15.67
C GLU A 484 -17.91 8.36 15.29
N SER A 485 -17.67 7.88 14.07
CA SER A 485 -16.35 7.49 13.55
C SER A 485 -15.23 8.52 13.78
N ASP A 486 -15.54 9.82 13.69
CA ASP A 486 -14.55 10.90 13.90
C ASP A 486 -14.13 11.12 15.37
N LYS A 487 -14.78 10.46 16.34
CA LYS A 487 -14.47 10.58 17.78
C LYS A 487 -13.90 9.28 18.36
N ILE A 488 -13.53 8.34 17.50
CA ILE A 488 -13.00 7.05 17.93
C ILE A 488 -11.53 7.21 18.34
N VAL A 489 -11.20 6.63 19.48
CA VAL A 489 -9.83 6.55 20.01
C VAL A 489 -9.52 5.09 20.32
N VAL A 490 -8.39 4.59 19.87
CA VAL A 490 -7.97 3.20 20.11
C VAL A 490 -7.17 3.13 21.39
N ALA A 491 -7.55 2.23 22.30
CA ALA A 491 -6.80 1.97 23.52
C ALA A 491 -6.12 0.60 23.48
N PHE A 492 -4.88 0.52 23.94
CA PHE A 492 -4.16 -0.73 24.11
C PHE A 492 -4.08 -1.09 25.59
N PRO A 493 -4.53 -2.30 25.99
CA PRO A 493 -4.58 -2.69 27.40
C PRO A 493 -3.20 -2.88 28.03
N ASP A 494 -2.17 -3.17 27.22
CA ASP A 494 -0.77 -3.21 27.63
C ASP A 494 0.19 -2.92 26.46
N ASP A 495 1.49 -2.81 26.77
CA ASP A 495 2.55 -2.54 25.80
C ASP A 495 2.69 -3.68 24.75
N GLY A 496 2.23 -4.90 25.04
CA GLY A 496 2.27 -6.04 24.11
C GLY A 496 1.25 -5.89 22.98
N ALA A 497 0.01 -5.57 23.33
CA ALA A 497 -1.04 -5.23 22.36
C ALA A 497 -0.64 -4.04 21.48
N TRP A 498 -0.08 -2.98 22.09
CA TRP A 498 0.40 -1.82 21.35
C TRP A 498 1.46 -2.20 20.30
N LYS A 499 2.52 -2.93 20.69
CA LYS A 499 3.60 -3.35 19.77
C LYS A 499 3.09 -4.12 18.55
N ARG A 500 1.99 -4.88 18.69
CA ARG A 500 1.42 -5.69 17.61
C ARG A 500 0.58 -4.87 16.63
N PHE A 501 -0.30 -4.02 17.15
CA PHE A 501 -1.35 -3.42 16.34
C PHE A 501 -1.17 -1.92 16.05
N HIS A 502 -0.26 -1.21 16.74
CA HIS A 502 -0.14 0.25 16.60
C HIS A 502 0.12 0.71 15.16
N LYS A 503 0.91 -0.04 14.38
CA LYS A 503 1.17 0.28 12.96
C LYS A 503 -0.04 0.09 12.07
N LEU A 504 -0.91 -0.85 12.43
CA LEU A 504 -2.14 -1.10 11.68
C LEU A 504 -3.22 -0.08 12.04
N LEU A 505 -3.16 0.58 13.19
CA LEU A 505 -4.18 1.51 13.69
C LEU A 505 -3.67 2.95 13.86
N ASP A 506 -2.58 3.32 13.19
CA ASP A 506 -1.90 4.62 13.31
C ASP A 506 -2.75 5.83 12.91
N HIS A 507 -3.78 5.62 12.09
CA HIS A 507 -4.75 6.66 11.69
C HIS A 507 -5.70 7.09 12.82
N PHE A 508 -5.81 6.29 13.89
CA PHE A 508 -6.66 6.63 15.03
C PHE A 508 -5.80 7.25 16.16
N PRO A 509 -6.31 8.24 16.89
CA PRO A 509 -5.68 8.66 18.15
C PRO A 509 -5.57 7.45 19.08
N MET A 510 -4.47 7.37 19.84
CA MET A 510 -4.15 6.21 20.66
C MET A 510 -4.10 6.55 22.16
N ILE A 511 -4.51 5.58 22.97
CA ILE A 511 -4.33 5.54 24.41
C ILE A 511 -3.53 4.29 24.74
N ILE A 512 -2.48 4.43 25.54
CA ILE A 512 -1.67 3.31 25.98
C ILE A 512 -1.91 3.13 27.47
N CYS A 513 -2.37 1.95 27.85
CA CYS A 513 -2.48 1.55 29.24
C CYS A 513 -1.27 0.69 29.65
N ASN A 514 -0.94 0.74 30.93
CA ASN A 514 0.05 -0.15 31.53
C ASN A 514 -0.65 -1.05 32.55
N LYS A 515 -0.27 -2.33 32.55
CA LYS A 515 -0.79 -3.37 33.42
C LYS A 515 0.27 -3.71 34.47
N VAL A 516 -0.01 -3.39 35.71
CA VAL A 516 0.82 -3.78 36.86
C VAL A 516 0.10 -4.88 37.63
N ARG A 517 0.82 -5.93 37.99
CA ARG A 517 0.32 -7.02 38.85
C ARG A 517 0.90 -6.82 40.25
N GLU A 518 0.04 -6.66 41.25
CA GLU A 518 0.40 -6.63 42.67
C GLU A 518 -0.27 -7.85 43.36
N GLY A 519 0.46 -8.95 43.49
CA GLY A 519 -0.12 -10.24 43.87
C GLY A 519 -1.22 -10.67 42.89
N ASP A 520 -2.40 -11.01 43.41
CA ASP A 520 -3.58 -11.38 42.60
C ASP A 520 -4.33 -10.18 42.00
N LYS A 521 -4.00 -8.95 42.40
CA LYS A 521 -4.68 -7.74 41.92
C LYS A 521 -4.06 -7.25 40.62
N ARG A 522 -4.91 -7.07 39.61
CA ARG A 522 -4.55 -6.45 38.33
C ARG A 522 -4.92 -4.97 38.38
N ILE A 523 -3.93 -4.09 38.26
CA ILE A 523 -4.14 -2.65 38.26
C ILE A 523 -3.74 -2.13 36.87
N VAL A 524 -4.70 -1.51 36.18
CA VAL A 524 -4.46 -0.86 34.89
C VAL A 524 -4.36 0.65 35.12
N ARG A 525 -3.39 1.32 34.50
CA ARG A 525 -3.24 2.78 34.54
C ARG A 525 -3.02 3.31 33.13
N ILE A 526 -3.56 4.49 32.83
CA ILE A 526 -3.27 5.16 31.56
C ILE A 526 -1.85 5.71 31.63
N LYS A 527 -1.00 5.31 30.67
CA LYS A 527 0.38 5.76 30.50
C LYS A 527 0.42 6.98 29.58
N GLU A 528 -0.36 6.95 28.50
CA GLU A 528 -0.42 8.01 27.49
C GLU A 528 -1.82 8.09 26.85
N GLY A 529 -2.23 9.28 26.42
CA GLY A 529 -3.51 9.55 25.76
C GLY A 529 -4.61 10.07 26.69
N ASN A 530 -5.69 10.58 26.11
CA ASN A 530 -6.84 11.14 26.85
C ASN A 530 -8.16 10.52 26.36
N PRO A 531 -8.91 9.81 27.23
CA PRO A 531 -10.20 9.20 26.86
C PRO A 531 -11.38 10.17 26.89
N ALA A 532 -11.25 11.38 27.46
CA ALA A 532 -12.37 12.25 27.77
C ALA A 532 -13.23 12.63 26.54
N GLY A 533 -14.52 12.30 26.59
CA GLY A 533 -15.51 12.65 25.57
C GLY A 533 -15.42 11.83 24.26
N CYS A 534 -14.55 10.82 24.21
CA CYS A 534 -14.34 9.96 23.06
C CYS A 534 -15.06 8.61 23.19
N HIS A 535 -15.28 7.95 22.05
CA HIS A 535 -15.62 6.52 22.01
C HIS A 535 -14.31 5.73 21.98
N VAL A 536 -13.96 5.13 23.11
CA VAL A 536 -12.72 4.39 23.24
C VAL A 536 -12.91 2.93 22.85
N VAL A 537 -12.04 2.40 21.99
CA VAL A 537 -12.06 0.99 21.55
C VAL A 537 -10.81 0.31 22.02
N ILE A 538 -10.93 -0.61 22.98
CA ILE A 538 -9.82 -1.41 23.48
C ILE A 538 -9.50 -2.51 22.47
N VAL A 539 -8.26 -2.62 22.01
CA VAL A 539 -7.84 -3.61 21.01
C VAL A 539 -6.81 -4.55 21.61
N ASP A 540 -7.06 -5.85 21.51
CA ASP A 540 -6.12 -6.92 21.87
C ASP A 540 -6.19 -8.08 20.87
N ASP A 541 -5.25 -9.02 20.92
CA ASP A 541 -5.27 -10.20 20.04
C ASP A 541 -6.30 -11.23 20.51
N LEU A 542 -6.32 -11.49 21.82
CA LEU A 542 -7.12 -12.56 22.41
C LEU A 542 -7.65 -12.16 23.78
N VAL A 543 -8.69 -12.87 24.20
CA VAL A 543 -9.23 -12.79 25.55
C VAL A 543 -9.49 -14.18 26.12
N GLN A 544 -8.91 -14.44 27.31
CA GLN A 544 -9.22 -15.61 28.12
C GLN A 544 -10.15 -15.20 29.28
N SER A 545 -9.59 -14.85 30.44
CA SER A 545 -10.41 -14.49 31.61
C SER A 545 -11.08 -13.12 31.50
N GLY A 546 -10.54 -12.22 30.67
CA GLY A 546 -11.10 -10.90 30.45
C GLY A 546 -10.80 -9.83 31.51
N GLY A 547 -10.09 -10.18 32.59
CA GLY A 547 -9.86 -9.26 33.70
C GLY A 547 -9.15 -7.95 33.31
N THR A 548 -8.16 -8.03 32.41
CA THR A 548 -7.42 -6.83 31.95
C THR A 548 -8.32 -5.86 31.18
N LEU A 549 -9.18 -6.37 30.29
CA LEU A 549 -10.12 -5.56 29.52
C LEU A 549 -11.13 -4.88 30.44
N ILE A 550 -11.67 -5.59 31.43
CA ILE A 550 -12.63 -5.04 32.40
C ILE A 550 -12.00 -3.91 33.23
N GLU A 551 -10.78 -4.10 33.74
CA GLU A 551 -10.10 -3.05 34.50
C GLU A 551 -9.73 -1.84 33.61
N CYS A 552 -9.28 -2.10 32.38
CA CYS A 552 -9.02 -1.04 31.41
C CYS A 552 -10.30 -0.23 31.11
N GLN A 553 -11.43 -0.92 30.93
CA GLN A 553 -12.74 -0.29 30.73
C GLN A 553 -13.13 0.62 31.90
N LYS A 554 -12.96 0.15 33.15
CA LYS A 554 -13.26 0.95 34.35
C LYS A 554 -12.42 2.22 34.42
N VAL A 555 -11.12 2.10 34.13
CA VAL A 555 -10.18 3.23 34.17
C VAL A 555 -10.51 4.25 33.08
N LEU A 556 -10.79 3.79 31.86
CA LEU A 556 -11.16 4.66 30.73
C LEU A 556 -12.49 5.38 30.99
N ALA A 557 -13.49 4.67 31.52
CA ALA A 557 -14.77 5.25 31.89
C ALA A 557 -14.62 6.28 33.03
N ALA A 558 -13.83 5.98 34.06
CA ALA A 558 -13.57 6.90 35.18
C ALA A 558 -12.84 8.17 34.74
N GLN A 559 -12.06 8.11 33.65
CA GLN A 559 -11.36 9.25 33.05
C GLN A 559 -12.20 9.99 31.98
N GLY A 560 -13.50 9.70 31.91
CA GLY A 560 -14.45 10.48 31.10
C GLY A 560 -14.69 9.97 29.69
N ALA A 561 -14.34 8.71 29.36
CA ALA A 561 -14.77 8.09 28.10
C ALA A 561 -16.29 8.15 27.95
N ALA A 562 -16.78 8.60 26.79
CA ALA A 562 -18.22 8.65 26.52
C ALA A 562 -18.81 7.25 26.34
N LYS A 563 -18.06 6.37 25.68
CA LYS A 563 -18.36 4.95 25.45
C LYS A 563 -17.07 4.16 25.46
N VAL A 564 -17.14 2.90 25.88
CA VAL A 564 -16.00 1.98 25.82
C VAL A 564 -16.45 0.69 25.15
N SER A 565 -15.80 0.36 24.03
CA SER A 565 -15.96 -0.91 23.33
C SER A 565 -14.66 -1.71 23.39
N ALA A 566 -14.73 -3.00 23.10
CA ALA A 566 -13.56 -3.86 22.95
C ALA A 566 -13.59 -4.58 21.61
N TYR A 567 -12.41 -4.85 21.06
CA TYR A 567 -12.17 -5.74 19.95
C TYR A 567 -11.07 -6.73 20.33
N VAL A 568 -11.31 -8.00 20.03
CA VAL A 568 -10.28 -9.04 20.05
C VAL A 568 -10.45 -9.93 18.84
N THR A 569 -9.34 -10.41 18.29
CA THR A 569 -9.40 -11.41 17.21
C THR A 569 -9.88 -12.74 17.78
N HIS A 570 -9.31 -13.22 18.89
CA HIS A 570 -9.60 -14.54 19.45
C HIS A 570 -10.36 -14.47 20.78
N GLY A 571 -11.66 -14.79 20.75
CA GLY A 571 -12.48 -14.97 21.94
C GLY A 571 -12.33 -16.38 22.52
N VAL A 572 -11.34 -16.63 23.37
CA VAL A 572 -11.09 -17.99 23.91
C VAL A 572 -12.06 -18.32 25.05
N PHE A 573 -12.24 -17.40 25.99
CA PHE A 573 -13.19 -17.48 27.12
C PHE A 573 -13.35 -18.87 27.79
N PRO A 574 -12.29 -19.45 28.36
CA PRO A 574 -12.39 -20.72 29.09
C PRO A 574 -13.39 -20.62 30.25
N ASN A 575 -14.02 -21.73 30.61
CA ASN A 575 -14.99 -21.84 31.72
C ASN A 575 -16.13 -20.80 31.64
N LYS A 576 -16.61 -20.51 30.43
CA LYS A 576 -17.69 -19.52 30.18
C LYS A 576 -17.39 -18.13 30.73
N SER A 577 -16.12 -17.74 30.79
CA SER A 577 -15.71 -16.42 31.29
C SER A 577 -16.27 -15.23 30.48
N TRP A 578 -16.81 -15.46 29.28
CA TRP A 578 -17.58 -14.48 28.51
C TRP A 578 -18.82 -13.96 29.25
N GLU A 579 -19.41 -14.73 30.17
CA GLU A 579 -20.59 -14.32 30.97
C GLU A 579 -20.35 -13.04 31.78
N ARG A 580 -19.08 -12.75 32.09
CA ARG A 580 -18.66 -11.53 32.80
C ARG A 580 -18.90 -10.25 32.01
N PHE A 581 -19.06 -10.36 30.69
CA PHE A 581 -19.20 -9.23 29.77
C PHE A 581 -20.64 -8.99 29.33
N VAL A 582 -21.52 -9.97 29.55
CA VAL A 582 -22.94 -9.88 29.19
C VAL A 582 -23.60 -8.77 30.00
N HIS A 583 -24.43 -7.98 29.33
CA HIS A 583 -25.23 -6.95 29.98
C HIS A 583 -26.18 -7.61 31.00
N LYS A 584 -25.93 -7.37 32.28
CA LYS A 584 -26.92 -7.62 33.34
C LYS A 584 -27.78 -6.36 33.51
N ASN A 585 -29.01 -6.50 34.00
CA ASN A 585 -30.00 -5.42 34.19
C ASN A 585 -29.56 -4.24 35.09
N ASP A 586 -28.29 -4.15 35.49
CA ASP A 586 -27.74 -3.07 36.30
C ASP A 586 -26.99 -2.03 35.45
N ASN A 587 -27.52 -0.81 35.49
CA ASN A 587 -27.07 0.36 34.74
C ASN A 587 -25.65 0.79 35.13
N GLY A 588 -24.68 0.67 34.21
CA GLY A 588 -23.59 1.65 34.10
C GLY A 588 -22.15 1.17 33.98
N LYS A 589 -21.85 -0.14 33.88
CA LYS A 589 -20.44 -0.64 33.83
C LYS A 589 -20.18 -1.70 32.75
N ALA A 590 -20.90 -1.64 31.63
CA ALA A 590 -20.77 -2.62 30.56
C ALA A 590 -20.16 -2.02 29.29
N PHE A 591 -19.47 -2.85 28.51
CA PHE A 591 -18.98 -2.47 27.18
C PHE A 591 -20.15 -2.12 26.28
N THR A 592 -20.00 -1.06 25.48
CA THR A 592 -21.01 -0.66 24.50
C THR A 592 -21.11 -1.69 23.37
N HIS A 593 -19.97 -2.07 22.80
CA HIS A 593 -19.83 -3.16 21.85
C HIS A 593 -18.64 -4.03 22.23
N PHE A 594 -18.76 -5.33 22.01
CA PHE A 594 -17.65 -6.27 22.12
C PHE A 594 -17.54 -7.03 20.79
N TRP A 595 -16.66 -6.56 19.93
CA TRP A 595 -16.41 -7.20 18.65
C TRP A 595 -15.43 -8.35 18.83
N ILE A 596 -15.78 -9.52 18.30
CA ILE A 596 -14.87 -10.66 18.21
C ILE A 596 -14.85 -11.20 16.79
N SER A 597 -13.76 -11.84 16.37
CA SER A 597 -13.79 -12.61 15.12
C SER A 597 -14.39 -14.00 15.31
N ASP A 598 -14.72 -14.67 14.21
CA ASP A 598 -15.15 -16.08 14.21
C ASP A 598 -13.98 -17.09 14.19
N SER A 599 -12.79 -16.66 14.65
CA SER A 599 -11.62 -17.54 14.79
C SER A 599 -11.79 -18.67 15.82
N CYS A 600 -12.73 -18.54 16.77
CA CYS A 600 -13.04 -19.52 17.81
C CYS A 600 -14.53 -19.94 17.70
N PRO A 601 -14.87 -20.95 16.88
CA PRO A 601 -16.26 -21.26 16.55
C PRO A 601 -17.15 -21.62 17.75
N LEU A 602 -16.65 -22.42 18.69
CA LEU A 602 -17.40 -22.79 19.91
C LEU A 602 -17.79 -21.57 20.75
N THR A 603 -16.91 -20.56 20.79
CA THR A 603 -17.21 -19.30 21.48
C THR A 603 -18.27 -18.53 20.74
N VAL A 604 -18.18 -18.43 19.41
CA VAL A 604 -19.17 -17.75 18.57
C VAL A 604 -20.56 -18.32 18.81
N GLU A 605 -20.69 -19.65 18.81
CA GLU A 605 -21.95 -20.33 19.11
C GLU A 605 -22.46 -19.97 20.52
N ALA A 606 -21.57 -19.96 21.52
CA ALA A 606 -21.93 -19.66 22.90
C ALA A 606 -22.38 -18.21 23.12
N ILE A 607 -21.88 -17.23 22.34
CA ILE A 607 -22.18 -15.80 22.55
C ILE A 607 -23.14 -15.20 21.52
N SER A 608 -23.44 -15.91 20.44
CA SER A 608 -24.31 -15.41 19.37
C SER A 608 -25.65 -14.95 19.94
N GLY A 609 -26.08 -13.74 19.55
CA GLY A 609 -27.32 -13.12 20.04
C GLY A 609 -27.26 -12.55 21.47
N LYS A 610 -26.10 -12.53 22.13
CA LYS A 610 -25.95 -11.98 23.50
C LYS A 610 -25.23 -10.63 23.47
N ALA A 611 -25.92 -9.56 23.88
CA ALA A 611 -25.29 -8.26 24.03
C ALA A 611 -24.20 -8.27 25.12
N PRO A 612 -23.05 -7.60 24.93
CA PRO A 612 -22.70 -6.66 23.84
C PRO A 612 -21.96 -7.27 22.65
N PHE A 613 -21.96 -8.60 22.50
CA PHE A 613 -21.12 -9.29 21.54
C PHE A 613 -21.62 -9.12 20.09
N GLU A 614 -20.68 -8.85 19.19
CA GLU A 614 -20.90 -8.80 17.75
C GLU A 614 -19.75 -9.54 17.05
N VAL A 615 -20.08 -10.47 16.15
CA VAL A 615 -19.10 -11.33 15.49
C VAL A 615 -18.75 -10.77 14.11
N LEU A 616 -17.48 -10.49 13.89
CA LEU A 616 -16.92 -10.02 12.61
C LEU A 616 -16.29 -11.20 11.86
N SER A 617 -16.82 -11.54 10.69
CA SER A 617 -16.42 -12.78 10.02
C SER A 617 -15.09 -12.68 9.27
N LEU A 618 -14.20 -13.65 9.50
CA LEU A 618 -12.95 -13.86 8.76
C LEU A 618 -13.17 -14.45 7.38
N ALA A 619 -14.40 -14.85 7.03
CA ALA A 619 -14.70 -15.61 5.82
C ALA A 619 -14.15 -14.99 4.53
N LYS A 620 -14.24 -13.67 4.38
CA LYS A 620 -13.69 -12.93 3.24
C LYS A 620 -12.17 -13.02 3.18
N SER A 621 -11.50 -12.74 4.30
CA SER A 621 -10.04 -12.81 4.38
C SER A 621 -9.52 -14.23 4.15
N ILE A 622 -10.20 -15.25 4.69
CA ILE A 622 -9.83 -16.66 4.46
C ILE A 622 -10.02 -17.03 2.99
N SER A 623 -11.13 -16.61 2.37
CA SER A 623 -11.38 -16.81 0.94
C SER A 623 -10.27 -16.18 0.08
N ASP A 624 -9.86 -14.96 0.42
CA ASP A 624 -8.79 -14.25 -0.29
C ASP A 624 -7.43 -14.97 -0.11
N ALA A 625 -7.12 -15.42 1.11
CA ALA A 625 -5.90 -16.18 1.41
C ALA A 625 -5.82 -17.54 0.70
N LEU A 626 -6.97 -18.14 0.36
CA LEU A 626 -7.04 -19.41 -0.37
C LEU A 626 -6.96 -19.27 -1.89
N GLN A 627 -7.15 -18.06 -2.45
CA GLN A 627 -7.29 -17.82 -3.91
C GLN A 627 -6.01 -17.26 -4.57
N ILE A 628 -4.84 -17.73 -4.14
CA ILE A 628 -3.52 -17.29 -4.64
C ILE A 628 -3.26 -17.77 -6.08
#